data_AF-A0A928EB87-F1
#
_entry.id   AF-A0A928EB87-F1
#
_cell.length_a   1.000
_cell.length_b   1.000
_cell.length_c   1.000
_cell.angle_alpha   90.00
_cell.angle_beta   90.00
_cell.angle_gamma   90.00
#
_symmetry.space_group_name_H-M   'P 1'
#
loop_
_entity.id
_entity.type
_entity.pdbx_description
1 polymer ?
#
loop_
_entity_poly.entity_id
_entity_poly.type
_entity_poly.pdbx_seq_one_letter_code
_entity_poly.pdbx_strand_id
1 'polypeptide(L)'
;MNSLQDKLQTVFNELPIKGEAALKMRRALIVQGLFRQAIEQVYKEKASYILSHINAVYILKDKETNDKELIIYADDSLIRADLDARQEFIKVALFSQGEEIQSARFVASRGNMKKHHPFVEIEDIEYDNPQYLVYFTQTHHPLDEGQEAAVEAATELIEDQRVAQSFSKAMRANLETHN
;
A
#
# COMPACT_ATOMS: atom_id res chain seq x y z
N MET A 1 28.04 -8.33 -3.99
CA MET A 1 26.95 -9.21 -3.51
C MET A 1 25.67 -8.39 -3.60
N ASN A 2 24.88 -8.58 -4.67
CA ASN A 2 23.64 -7.82 -4.86
C ASN A 2 22.60 -8.33 -3.87
N SER A 3 22.03 -7.42 -3.08
CA SER A 3 21.17 -7.77 -1.95
C SER A 3 19.88 -8.41 -2.43
N LEU A 4 19.23 -9.18 -1.55
CA LEU A 4 17.89 -9.73 -1.81
C LEU A 4 16.89 -8.62 -2.19
N GLN A 5 17.06 -7.41 -1.65
CA GLN A 5 16.27 -6.24 -1.99
C GLN A 5 16.48 -5.80 -3.43
N ASP A 6 17.72 -5.80 -3.93
CA ASP A 6 18.01 -5.46 -5.33
C ASP A 6 17.38 -6.48 -6.29
N LYS A 7 17.45 -7.77 -5.92
CA LYS A 7 16.83 -8.84 -6.72
C LYS A 7 15.31 -8.78 -6.70
N LEU A 8 14.71 -8.51 -5.54
CA LEU A 8 13.26 -8.30 -5.42
C LEU A 8 12.83 -7.05 -6.20
N GLN A 9 13.59 -5.97 -6.13
CA GLN A 9 13.34 -4.74 -6.90
C GLN A 9 13.42 -5.01 -8.41
N THR A 10 14.38 -5.81 -8.86
CA THR A 10 14.52 -6.23 -10.27
C THR A 10 13.36 -7.11 -10.70
N VAL A 11 12.97 -8.11 -9.90
CA VAL A 11 11.81 -8.97 -10.20
C VAL A 11 10.51 -8.16 -10.22
N PHE A 12 10.35 -7.19 -9.32
CA PHE A 12 9.21 -6.28 -9.29
C PHE A 12 9.21 -5.29 -10.47
N ASN A 13 10.39 -4.98 -11.01
CA ASN A 13 10.55 -4.19 -12.24
C ASN A 13 10.26 -5.01 -13.51
N GLU A 14 10.52 -6.32 -13.48
CA GLU A 14 10.39 -7.25 -14.61
C GLU A 14 9.00 -7.87 -14.76
N LEU A 15 8.13 -7.74 -13.75
CA LEU A 15 6.72 -8.15 -13.87
C LEU A 15 6.03 -7.36 -15.00
N PRO A 16 5.46 -8.03 -16.01
CA PRO A 16 4.89 -7.36 -17.18
C PRO A 16 3.48 -6.90 -16.86
N ILE A 17 3.32 -5.96 -15.92
CA ILE A 17 2.03 -5.35 -15.65
C ILE A 17 1.77 -4.29 -16.73
N LYS A 18 1.31 -4.75 -17.90
CA LYS A 18 1.04 -3.92 -19.07
C LYS A 18 -0.28 -3.17 -18.87
N GLY A 19 -0.19 -1.86 -18.63
CA GLY A 19 -1.36 -0.97 -18.63
C GLY A 19 -1.16 0.27 -17.76
N GLU A 20 -1.78 1.38 -18.16
CA GLU A 20 -1.74 2.64 -17.39
C GLU A 20 -2.28 2.46 -15.96
N ALA A 21 -3.31 1.63 -15.79
CA ALA A 21 -3.90 1.31 -14.49
C ALA A 21 -2.91 0.62 -13.55
N ALA A 22 -2.13 -0.32 -14.06
CA ALA A 22 -1.11 -1.03 -13.30
C ALA A 22 0.04 -0.13 -12.84
N LEU A 23 0.50 0.77 -13.72
CA LEU A 23 1.52 1.75 -13.35
C LEU A 23 1.02 2.70 -12.26
N LYS A 24 -0.24 3.13 -12.36
CA LYS A 24 -0.88 3.95 -11.31
C LYS A 24 -1.01 3.20 -9.98
N MET A 25 -1.42 1.94 -10.02
CA MET A 25 -1.50 1.09 -8.83
C MET A 25 -0.14 0.89 -8.17
N ARG A 26 0.89 0.56 -8.98
CA ARG A 26 2.27 0.42 -8.50
C ARG A 26 2.76 1.70 -7.84
N ARG A 27 2.53 2.86 -8.48
CA ARG A 27 2.90 4.15 -7.88
C ARG A 27 2.12 4.39 -6.58
N ALA A 28 0.84 4.07 -6.53
CA ALA A 28 0.04 4.22 -5.32
C ALA A 28 0.60 3.40 -4.15
N LEU A 29 1.00 2.14 -4.38
CA LEU A 29 1.64 1.31 -3.36
C LEU A 29 2.97 1.89 -2.86
N ILE A 30 3.81 2.39 -3.78
CA ILE A 30 5.06 3.07 -3.41
C ILE A 30 4.76 4.29 -2.53
N VAL A 31 3.80 5.12 -2.94
CA VAL A 31 3.40 6.31 -2.18
C VAL A 31 2.86 5.95 -0.80
N GLN A 32 2.08 4.87 -0.69
CA GLN A 32 1.60 4.38 0.61
C GLN A 32 2.77 3.97 1.51
N GLY A 33 3.75 3.21 0.99
CA GLY A 33 4.93 2.80 1.76
C GLY A 33 5.76 4.00 2.26
N LEU A 34 6.04 4.97 1.39
CA LEU A 34 6.77 6.19 1.74
C LEU A 34 6.03 7.01 2.80
N PHE A 35 4.71 7.16 2.61
CA PHE A 35 3.87 7.88 3.54
C PHE A 35 3.81 7.21 4.92
N ARG A 36 3.67 5.88 4.97
CA ARG A 36 3.72 5.10 6.23
C ARG A 36 5.01 5.42 6.99
N GLN A 37 6.16 5.30 6.34
CA GLN A 37 7.46 5.58 6.95
C GLN A 37 7.58 7.04 7.42
N ALA A 38 7.08 7.99 6.64
CA ALA A 38 7.08 9.40 7.03
C ALA A 38 6.22 9.65 8.28
N ILE A 39 5.04 9.04 8.37
CA ILE A 39 4.18 9.14 9.55
C ILE A 39 4.80 8.46 10.77
N GLU A 40 5.42 7.28 10.60
CA GLU A 40 6.19 6.61 11.66
C GLU A 40 7.33 7.49 12.18
N GLN A 41 8.05 8.19 11.31
CA GLN A 41 9.12 9.11 11.71
C GLN A 41 8.59 10.32 12.49
N VAL A 42 7.48 10.93 12.04
CA VAL A 42 6.93 12.16 12.63
C VAL A 42 6.15 11.89 13.91
N TYR A 43 5.37 10.82 13.95
CA TYR A 43 4.43 10.51 15.03
C TYR A 43 4.91 9.40 15.98
N LYS A 44 5.94 8.64 15.58
CA LYS A 44 6.57 7.59 16.39
C LYS A 44 5.53 6.58 16.88
N GLU A 45 5.41 6.40 18.18
CA GLU A 45 4.46 5.48 18.83
C GLU A 45 2.99 5.75 18.46
N LYS A 46 2.65 6.99 18.07
CA LYS A 46 1.28 7.36 17.68
C LYS A 46 0.98 7.09 16.20
N ALA A 47 1.95 6.64 15.42
CA ALA A 47 1.80 6.49 13.97
C ALA A 47 0.68 5.51 13.59
N SER A 48 0.54 4.38 14.29
CA SER A 48 -0.52 3.42 14.03
C SER A 48 -1.92 4.06 14.12
N TYR A 49 -2.16 4.84 15.18
CA TYR A 49 -3.43 5.57 15.34
C TYR A 49 -3.67 6.61 14.23
N ILE A 50 -2.62 7.32 13.79
CA ILE A 50 -2.79 8.26 12.66
C ILE A 50 -3.15 7.50 11.39
N LEU A 51 -2.41 6.41 11.10
CA LEU A 51 -2.55 5.61 9.89
C LEU A 51 -3.91 4.92 9.78
N SER A 52 -4.52 4.50 10.89
CA SER A 52 -5.85 3.88 10.90
C SER A 52 -6.96 4.82 10.43
N HIS A 53 -6.74 6.13 10.47
CA HIS A 53 -7.69 7.16 10.00
C HIS A 53 -7.40 7.66 8.58
N ILE A 54 -6.33 7.17 7.94
CA ILE A 54 -6.00 7.56 6.58
C ILE A 54 -6.73 6.63 5.63
N ASN A 55 -7.50 7.22 4.72
CA ASN A 55 -8.25 6.49 3.73
C ASN A 55 -7.53 6.38 2.40
N ALA A 56 -6.80 7.42 1.99
CA ALA A 56 -6.04 7.39 0.74
C ALA A 56 -4.94 8.44 0.74
N VAL A 57 -3.86 8.17 0.00
CA VAL A 57 -2.73 9.08 -0.17
C VAL A 57 -2.29 9.05 -1.62
N TYR A 58 -2.08 10.23 -2.19
CA TYR A 58 -1.59 10.41 -3.54
C TYR A 58 -0.52 11.48 -3.58
N ILE A 59 0.45 11.29 -4.47
CA ILE A 59 1.36 12.36 -4.89
C ILE A 59 1.01 12.65 -6.35
N LEU A 60 0.37 13.80 -6.58
CA LEU A 60 0.08 14.29 -7.92
C LEU A 60 1.23 15.17 -8.36
N LYS A 61 1.51 15.15 -9.67
CA LYS A 61 2.56 15.95 -10.27
C LYS A 61 1.93 16.90 -11.28
N ASP A 62 2.19 18.19 -11.12
CA ASP A 62 1.79 19.20 -12.08
C ASP A 62 2.56 18.99 -13.40
N LYS A 63 1.86 19.09 -14.53
CA LYS A 63 2.45 18.84 -15.85
C LYS A 63 3.27 20.03 -16.37
N GLU A 64 2.96 21.23 -15.91
CA GLU A 64 3.56 22.48 -16.36
C GLU A 64 4.74 22.86 -15.46
N THR A 65 4.56 22.83 -14.14
CA THR A 65 5.62 23.23 -13.20
C THR A 65 6.48 22.08 -12.71
N ASN A 66 6.04 20.82 -12.93
CA ASN A 66 6.71 19.61 -12.45
C ASN A 66 6.68 19.46 -10.91
N ASP A 67 5.96 20.34 -10.22
CA ASP A 67 5.78 20.32 -8.77
C ASP A 67 4.91 19.13 -8.34
N LYS A 68 5.16 18.64 -7.13
CA LYS A 68 4.45 17.54 -6.49
C LYS A 68 3.55 18.07 -5.37
N GLU A 69 2.28 17.71 -5.44
CA GLU A 69 1.28 17.94 -4.39
C GLU A 69 0.93 16.61 -3.71
N LEU A 70 1.06 16.59 -2.38
CA LEU A 70 0.62 15.47 -1.54
C LEU A 70 -0.86 15.67 -1.17
N ILE A 71 -1.71 14.70 -1.51
CA ILE A 71 -3.14 14.72 -1.18
C ILE A 71 -3.44 13.55 -0.26
N ILE A 72 -3.99 13.87 0.92
CA ILE A 72 -4.32 12.88 1.95
C ILE A 72 -5.80 12.96 2.25
N TYR A 73 -6.48 11.81 2.17
CA TYR A 73 -7.86 11.65 2.59
C TYR A 73 -7.88 11.01 3.97
N ALA A 74 -8.56 11.64 4.92
CA ALA A 74 -8.78 11.07 6.25
C ALA A 74 -10.22 11.27 6.69
N ASP A 75 -10.74 10.37 7.51
CA ASP A 75 -12.13 10.37 7.95
C ASP A 75 -12.36 11.29 9.17
N ASP A 76 -11.42 11.31 10.09
CA ASP A 76 -11.44 12.11 11.32
C ASP A 76 -10.93 13.55 11.09
N SER A 77 -11.68 14.55 11.57
CA SER A 77 -11.32 15.96 11.48
C SER A 77 -10.12 16.37 12.34
N LEU A 78 -9.96 15.79 13.52
CA LEU A 78 -8.84 16.06 14.42
C LEU A 78 -7.54 15.55 13.80
N ILE A 79 -7.57 14.36 13.19
CA ILE A 79 -6.43 13.79 12.47
C ILE A 79 -6.03 14.71 11.32
N ARG A 80 -6.99 15.18 10.50
CA ARG A 80 -6.69 16.13 9.42
C ARG A 80 -6.03 17.41 9.95
N ALA A 81 -6.53 17.96 11.05
CA ALA A 81 -5.98 19.19 11.63
C ALA A 81 -4.55 19.00 12.18
N ASP A 82 -4.27 17.89 12.85
CA ASP A 82 -2.91 17.60 13.35
C ASP A 82 -1.94 17.32 12.21
N LEU A 83 -2.37 16.60 11.16
CA LEU A 83 -1.59 16.40 9.94
C LEU A 83 -1.25 17.73 9.24
N ASP A 84 -2.20 18.64 9.13
CA ASP A 84 -1.99 19.97 8.57
C ASP A 84 -1.02 20.80 9.40
N ALA A 85 -1.16 20.75 10.73
CA ALA A 85 -0.25 21.42 11.66
C ALA A 85 1.19 20.90 11.58
N ARG A 86 1.40 19.64 11.16
CA ARG A 86 2.72 19.01 11.04
C ARG A 86 3.16 18.78 9.60
N GLN A 87 2.50 19.40 8.63
CA GLN A 87 2.75 19.13 7.22
C GLN A 87 4.20 19.35 6.80
N GLU A 88 4.90 20.35 7.37
CA GLU A 88 6.31 20.61 7.05
C GLU A 88 7.22 19.46 7.52
N PHE A 89 6.95 18.86 8.68
CA PHE A 89 7.71 17.70 9.15
C PHE A 89 7.47 16.49 8.25
N ILE A 90 6.23 16.29 7.78
CA ILE A 90 5.90 15.21 6.85
C ILE A 90 6.61 15.43 5.51
N LYS A 91 6.63 16.67 4.98
CA LYS A 91 7.35 17.03 3.76
C LYS A 91 8.87 16.79 3.90
N VAL A 92 9.46 17.16 5.04
CA VAL A 92 10.88 16.89 5.32
C VAL A 92 11.17 15.39 5.41
N ALA A 93 10.28 14.61 6.04
CA ALA A 93 10.42 13.15 6.11
C ALA A 93 10.37 12.52 4.70
N LEU A 94 9.42 12.93 3.87
CA LEU A 94 9.34 12.47 2.47
C LEU A 94 10.53 12.93 1.63
N PHE A 95 11.03 14.15 1.84
CA PHE A 95 12.24 14.64 1.18
C PHE A 95 13.45 13.78 1.51
N SER A 96 13.61 13.35 2.78
CA SER A 96 14.68 12.44 3.17
C SER A 96 14.61 11.06 2.50
N GLN A 97 13.44 10.69 1.98
CA GLN A 97 13.19 9.48 1.21
C GLN A 97 13.26 9.71 -0.32
N GLY A 98 13.63 10.92 -0.76
CA GLY A 98 13.76 11.27 -2.18
C GLY A 98 12.49 11.83 -2.85
N GLU A 99 11.43 12.12 -2.07
CA GLU A 99 10.21 12.76 -2.56
C GLU A 99 10.13 14.22 -2.08
N GLU A 100 10.53 15.16 -2.93
CA GLU A 100 10.35 16.59 -2.68
C GLU A 100 8.90 17.00 -2.97
N ILE A 101 8.19 17.48 -1.95
CA ILE A 101 6.78 17.87 -2.01
C ILE A 101 6.65 19.38 -1.78
N GLN A 102 6.03 20.09 -2.72
CA GLN A 102 5.87 21.54 -2.66
C GLN A 102 4.65 21.95 -1.84
N SER A 103 3.54 21.20 -1.97
CA SER A 103 2.30 21.48 -1.25
C SER A 103 1.64 20.22 -0.72
N ALA A 104 0.88 20.35 0.36
CA ALA A 104 0.10 19.28 0.95
C ALA A 104 -1.36 19.71 1.13
N ARG A 105 -2.29 18.80 0.88
CA ARG A 105 -3.73 19.02 1.00
C ARG A 105 -4.39 17.90 1.77
N PHE A 106 -5.12 18.26 2.82
CA PHE A 106 -5.81 17.32 3.70
C PHE A 106 -7.32 17.39 3.46
N VAL A 107 -7.89 16.30 2.97
CA VAL A 107 -9.26 16.25 2.46
C VAL A 107 -10.09 15.33 3.33
N ALA A 108 -11.32 15.74 3.63
CA ALA A 108 -12.27 14.88 4.31
C ALA A 108 -12.69 13.72 3.40
N SER A 109 -12.50 12.49 3.88
CA SER A 109 -13.01 11.31 3.19
C SER A 109 -14.54 11.28 3.19
N ARG A 110 -15.16 10.81 2.10
CA ARG A 110 -16.61 10.85 1.86
C ARG A 110 -17.15 9.53 1.33
N GLY A 111 -18.41 9.24 1.65
CA GLY A 111 -19.13 8.07 1.14
C GLY A 111 -18.40 6.76 1.45
N ASN A 112 -18.30 5.88 0.45
CA ASN A 112 -17.63 4.58 0.58
C ASN A 112 -16.12 4.69 0.85
N MET A 113 -15.49 5.83 0.55
CA MET A 113 -14.06 6.06 0.81
C MET A 113 -13.76 6.16 2.31
N LYS A 114 -14.74 6.54 3.15
CA LYS A 114 -14.54 6.63 4.61
C LYS A 114 -14.18 5.31 5.26
N LYS A 115 -14.56 4.21 4.63
CA LYS A 115 -14.39 2.86 5.16
C LYS A 115 -13.17 2.15 4.54
N HIS A 116 -12.51 2.80 3.58
CA HIS A 116 -11.27 2.30 2.99
C HIS A 116 -10.11 2.67 3.92
N HIS A 117 -9.36 1.69 4.44
CA HIS A 117 -8.27 1.91 5.40
C HIS A 117 -7.02 1.11 4.98
N PRO A 118 -6.20 1.63 4.04
CA PRO A 118 -5.10 0.87 3.42
C PRO A 118 -3.92 0.54 4.36
N PHE A 119 -3.89 1.09 5.57
CA PHE A 119 -2.76 0.92 6.50
C PHE A 119 -3.05 0.02 7.69
N VAL A 120 -4.31 -0.41 7.87
CA VAL A 120 -4.70 -1.35 8.92
C VAL A 120 -4.33 -2.76 8.45
N GLU A 121 -3.49 -3.46 9.19
CA GLU A 121 -3.14 -4.85 8.89
C GLU A 121 -4.28 -5.77 9.29
N ILE A 122 -4.49 -6.87 8.55
CA ILE A 122 -5.59 -7.83 8.77
C ILE A 122 -5.49 -8.45 10.18
N GLU A 123 -4.28 -8.58 10.71
CA GLU A 123 -4.00 -9.15 12.04
C GLU A 123 -4.34 -8.18 13.18
N ASP A 124 -4.35 -6.86 12.92
CA ASP A 124 -4.67 -5.80 13.89
C ASP A 124 -6.18 -5.51 13.97
N ILE A 125 -7.00 -6.23 13.20
CA ILE A 125 -8.46 -6.14 13.30
C ILE A 125 -8.88 -6.87 14.58
N GLU A 126 -9.02 -6.14 15.68
CA GLU A 126 -9.80 -6.62 16.82
C GLU A 126 -11.22 -6.95 16.31
N TYR A 127 -11.60 -8.23 16.40
CA TYR A 127 -12.90 -8.77 15.98
C TYR A 127 -14.12 -8.08 16.64
N ASP A 128 -13.89 -7.18 17.60
CA ASP A 128 -14.90 -6.42 18.33
C ASP A 128 -15.28 -5.08 17.68
N ASN A 129 -14.62 -4.64 16.60
CA ASN A 129 -15.02 -3.43 15.87
C ASN A 129 -15.63 -3.73 14.49
N PRO A 130 -16.97 -3.91 14.39
CA PRO A 130 -17.65 -4.31 13.16
C PRO A 130 -17.56 -3.28 12.02
N GLN A 131 -17.00 -2.09 12.26
CA GLN A 131 -16.78 -1.09 11.23
C GLN A 131 -15.58 -1.41 10.32
N TYR A 132 -14.61 -2.21 10.80
CA TYR A 132 -13.42 -2.60 10.04
C TYR A 132 -13.55 -3.94 9.30
N LEU A 133 -14.52 -4.79 9.69
CA LEU A 133 -14.75 -6.11 9.07
C LEU A 133 -15.36 -6.06 7.65
N VAL A 134 -15.81 -4.90 7.17
CA VAL A 134 -16.59 -4.81 5.93
C VAL A 134 -15.72 -4.60 4.67
N TYR A 135 -14.40 -4.45 4.79
CA TYR A 135 -13.54 -4.01 3.66
C TYR A 135 -12.52 -5.01 3.13
N PHE A 136 -12.49 -6.23 3.67
CA PHE A 136 -11.82 -7.36 3.03
C PHE A 136 -12.81 -8.31 2.34
N THR A 137 -13.82 -7.75 1.66
CA THR A 137 -14.30 -8.42 0.45
C THR A 137 -13.52 -7.86 -0.74
N GLN A 138 -12.21 -8.12 -0.78
CA GLN A 138 -11.73 -8.72 -2.02
C GLN A 138 -12.63 -9.95 -2.17
N THR A 139 -13.35 -10.07 -3.27
CA THR A 139 -13.93 -11.36 -3.62
C THR A 139 -12.74 -12.30 -3.79
N HIS A 140 -12.25 -12.87 -2.68
CA HIS A 140 -11.41 -14.05 -2.70
C HIS A 140 -12.32 -15.09 -3.35
N HIS A 141 -12.16 -15.25 -4.65
CA HIS A 141 -12.70 -16.41 -5.31
C HIS A 141 -11.84 -17.57 -4.81
N PRO A 142 -12.42 -18.54 -4.07
CA PRO A 142 -11.68 -19.73 -3.71
C PRO A 142 -11.10 -20.33 -4.99
N LEU A 143 -9.82 -20.68 -4.95
CA LEU A 143 -9.14 -21.29 -6.09
C LEU A 143 -9.89 -22.57 -6.47
N ASP A 144 -10.20 -22.72 -7.76
CA ASP A 144 -10.77 -23.97 -8.26
C ASP A 144 -9.69 -25.08 -8.23
N GLU A 145 -10.09 -26.35 -8.15
CA GLU A 145 -9.17 -27.50 -8.03
C GLU A 145 -8.11 -27.50 -9.16
N GLY A 146 -8.45 -26.98 -10.34
CA GLY A 146 -7.51 -26.83 -11.46
C GLY A 146 -6.45 -25.73 -11.27
N GLN A 147 -6.76 -24.68 -10.51
CA GLN A 147 -5.82 -23.57 -10.24
C GLN A 147 -4.83 -23.94 -9.14
N GLU A 148 -5.25 -24.70 -8.13
CA GLU A 148 -4.36 -25.22 -7.10
C GLU A 148 -3.32 -26.19 -7.67
N ALA A 149 -3.75 -27.10 -8.56
CA ALA A 149 -2.87 -28.04 -9.24
C ALA A 149 -1.82 -27.35 -10.12
N ALA A 150 -2.15 -26.20 -10.72
CA ALA A 150 -1.20 -25.42 -11.51
C ALA A 150 -0.12 -24.76 -10.66
N VAL A 151 -0.46 -24.30 -9.45
CA VAL A 151 0.51 -23.74 -8.49
C VAL A 151 1.43 -24.84 -7.95
N GLU A 152 0.89 -26.03 -7.69
CA GLU A 152 1.66 -27.18 -7.23
C GLU A 152 2.65 -27.65 -8.30
N ALA A 153 2.21 -27.85 -9.54
CA ALA A 153 3.08 -28.24 -10.65
C ALA A 153 4.20 -27.21 -10.93
N ALA A 154 3.91 -25.91 -10.78
CA ALA A 154 4.89 -24.84 -10.97
C ALA A 154 5.94 -24.77 -9.84
N THR A 155 5.59 -25.25 -8.63
CA THR A 155 6.46 -25.20 -7.45
C THR A 155 7.26 -26.49 -7.25
N GLU A 156 6.81 -27.61 -7.82
CA GLU A 156 7.52 -28.89 -7.84
C GLU A 156 8.85 -28.85 -8.61
N LEU A 157 8.98 -27.92 -9.56
CA LEU A 157 10.20 -27.70 -10.35
C LEU A 157 11.28 -26.92 -9.60
N ILE A 158 11.00 -26.41 -8.40
CA ILE A 158 11.91 -25.57 -7.61
C ILE A 158 12.63 -26.45 -6.57
N GLU A 159 13.93 -26.68 -6.77
CA GLU A 159 14.76 -27.53 -5.89
C GLU A 159 14.88 -26.99 -4.45
N ASP A 160 14.81 -25.67 -4.25
CA ASP A 160 14.89 -25.03 -2.93
C ASP A 160 13.50 -24.90 -2.28
N GLN A 161 13.29 -25.71 -1.24
CA GLN A 161 12.02 -25.80 -0.50
C GLN A 161 11.53 -24.48 0.09
N ARG A 162 12.43 -23.58 0.50
CA ARG A 162 12.04 -22.27 1.07
C ARG A 162 11.57 -21.31 -0.02
N VAL A 163 12.20 -21.39 -1.19
CA VAL A 163 11.83 -20.61 -2.37
C VAL A 163 10.52 -21.13 -2.95
N ALA A 164 10.33 -22.45 -3.01
CA ALA A 164 9.10 -23.09 -3.45
C ALA A 164 7.88 -22.65 -2.60
N GLN A 165 8.01 -22.62 -1.27
CA GLN A 165 6.95 -22.18 -0.37
C GLN A 165 6.62 -20.70 -0.52
N SER A 166 7.65 -19.85 -0.63
CA SER A 166 7.46 -18.41 -0.82
C SER A 166 6.80 -18.10 -2.17
N PHE A 167 7.20 -18.82 -3.22
CA PHE A 167 6.64 -18.70 -4.56
C PHE A 167 5.20 -19.22 -4.63
N SER A 168 4.90 -20.35 -3.99
CA SER A 168 3.54 -20.89 -3.85
C SER A 168 2.60 -19.89 -3.19
N LYS A 169 3.03 -19.30 -2.05
CA LYS A 169 2.24 -18.29 -1.33
C LYS A 169 1.98 -17.04 -2.17
N ALA A 170 2.98 -16.60 -2.95
CA ALA A 170 2.83 -15.45 -3.84
C ALA A 170 1.92 -15.75 -5.05
N MET A 171 1.99 -16.95 -5.63
CA MET A 171 1.12 -17.36 -6.74
C MET A 171 -0.35 -17.45 -6.30
N ARG A 172 -0.62 -18.06 -5.14
CA ARG A 172 -1.99 -18.15 -4.58
C ARG A 172 -2.60 -16.78 -4.36
N ALA A 173 -1.86 -15.87 -3.72
CA ALA A 173 -2.32 -14.50 -3.49
C ALA A 173 -2.57 -13.72 -4.80
N ASN A 174 -1.84 -14.02 -5.88
CA ASN A 174 -2.02 -13.37 -7.18
C ASN A 174 -3.26 -13.92 -7.94
N LEU A 175 -3.47 -15.24 -7.88
CA LEU A 175 -4.63 -15.88 -8.51
C LEU A 175 -5.95 -15.54 -7.80
N GLU A 176 -5.92 -15.45 -6.47
CA GLU A 176 -7.08 -15.03 -5.66
C GLU A 176 -7.49 -13.57 -5.91
N THR A 177 -6.59 -12.74 -6.46
CA THR A 177 -6.84 -11.32 -6.73
C THR A 177 -7.23 -11.00 -8.18
N HIS A 178 -7.08 -11.95 -9.11
CA HIS A 178 -7.30 -11.76 -10.56
C HIS A 178 -8.52 -12.49 -11.14
N ASN A 179 -9.29 -13.21 -10.31
CA ASN A 179 -10.57 -13.80 -10.69
C ASN A 179 -11.73 -12.84 -10.38
#